data_AF-A0A0G3WBL7-F1
#
_entry.id   AF-A0A0G3WBL7-F1
#
_cell.length_a   1.000
_cell.length_b   1.000
_cell.length_c   1.000
_cell.angle_alpha   90.00
_cell.angle_beta   90.00
_cell.angle_gamma   90.00
#
_symmetry.space_group_name_H-M   'P 1'
#
loop_
_entity.id
_entity.type
_entity.pdbx_description
1 polymer ?
#
loop_
_entity_poly.entity_id
_entity_poly.type
_entity_poly.pdbx_seq_one_letter_code
_entity_poly.pdbx_strand_id
1 'polypeptide(L)' 'MMILLSIIVIGLSIFEVKGMWRKKQKKEMIVYMVLVFITITFGWFYISNPYAPSFSVMVLKLLGFEV' A
#
# COMPACT_ATOMS: atom_id res chain seq x y z
N MET A 1 17.36 4.33 -1.13
CA MET A 1 16.66 3.36 -2.02
C MET A 1 15.14 3.49 -1.94
N MET A 2 14.51 3.38 -0.75
CA MET A 2 13.03 3.38 -0.64
C MET A 2 12.32 4.72 -0.89
N ILE A 3 12.94 5.88 -0.60
CA ILE A 3 12.35 7.19 -0.94
C ILE A 3 12.10 7.31 -2.45
N LEU A 4 13.02 6.76 -3.25
CA LEU A 4 12.92 6.76 -4.71
C LEU A 4 11.74 5.90 -5.18
N LEU A 5 11.55 4.72 -4.57
CA LEU A 5 10.40 3.85 -4.82
C LEU A 5 9.08 4.53 -4.45
N SER A 6 9.01 5.19 -3.29
CA SER A 6 7.81 5.93 -2.88
C SER A 6 7.47 7.05 -3.85
N ILE A 7 8.47 7.81 -4.34
CA ILE A 7 8.27 8.86 -5.34
C ILE A 7 7.74 8.27 -6.67
N ILE A 8 8.29 7.15 -7.12
CA ILE A 8 7.83 6.46 -8.33
C ILE A 8 6.38 5.99 -8.17
N VAL A 9 6.03 5.36 -7.03
CA VAL A 9 4.67 4.88 -6.75
C VAL A 9 3.68 6.04 -6.72
N ILE A 10 4.03 7.18 -6.10
CA ILE A 10 3.19 8.38 -6.07
C ILE A 10 3.00 8.93 -7.49
N GLY A 11 4.07 9.02 -8.28
CA GLY A 11 4.00 9.51 -9.67
C GLY A 11 3.11 8.64 -10.56
N LEU A 12 3.26 7.32 -10.49
CA LEU A 12 2.42 6.36 -11.20
C LEU A 12 0.97 6.44 -10.74
N SER A 13 0.73 6.57 -9.44
CA SER A 13 -0.62 6.71 -8.88
C SER A 13 -1.35 7.93 -9.43
N ILE A 14 -0.66 9.07 -9.53
CA ILE A 14 -1.24 10.29 -10.11
C ILE A 14 -1.59 10.09 -11.59
N PHE A 15 -0.72 9.42 -12.35
CA PHE A 15 -0.96 9.13 -13.77
C PHE A 15 -2.18 8.23 -13.97
N GLU A 16 -2.30 7.16 -13.19
CA GLU A 16 -3.42 6.22 -13.27
C GLU A 16 -4.75 6.87 -12.86
N VAL A 17 -4.77 7.61 -11.75
CA VAL A 17 -5.96 8.35 -11.29
C VAL A 17 -6.42 9.36 -12.34
N LYS A 18 -5.49 10.07 -12.99
CA LYS A 18 -5.80 10.99 -14.09
C LYS A 18 -6.41 10.25 -15.30
N GLY A 19 -5.94 9.05 -15.61
CA GLY A 19 -6.51 8.19 -16.65
C GLY A 19 -7.95 7.76 -16.32
N MET A 20 -8.17 7.26 -15.10
CA MET A 20 -9.50 6.83 -14.62
C MET A 20 -10.49 7.99 -14.55
N TRP A 21 -10.03 9.18 -14.15
CA TRP A 21 -10.86 10.39 -14.12
C TRP A 21 -11.37 10.76 -15.51
N ARG A 22 -10.48 10.73 -16.53
CA ARG A 22 -10.86 11.00 -17.93
C ARG A 22 -11.88 10.00 -18.46
N LYS A 23 -11.81 8.75 -18.02
CA LYS A 23 -12.74 7.67 -18.38
C LYS A 23 -14.02 7.62 -17.53
N LYS A 24 -14.19 8.55 -16.57
CA LYS A 24 -15.31 8.57 -15.60
C LYS A 24 -15.47 7.26 -14.80
N GLN A 25 -14.40 6.51 -14.62
CA GLN A 25 -14.37 5.21 -13.93
C GLN A 25 -14.34 5.37 -12.40
N LYS A 26 -15.38 5.98 -11.83
CA LYS A 26 -15.40 6.37 -10.41
C LYS A 26 -15.27 5.19 -9.44
N LYS A 27 -15.89 4.04 -9.75
CA LYS A 27 -15.83 2.84 -8.89
C LYS A 27 -14.41 2.27 -8.83
N GLU A 28 -13.78 2.11 -9.99
CA GLU A 28 -12.42 1.58 -10.11
C GLU A 28 -11.41 2.52 -9.44
N MET A 29 -11.59 3.84 -9.58
CA MET A 29 -10.76 4.85 -8.93
C MET A 29 -10.82 4.76 -7.40
N ILE A 30 -11.99 4.48 -6.81
CA ILE A 30 -12.14 4.27 -5.37
C ILE A 30 -11.39 3.01 -4.93
N VAL A 31 -11.58 1.89 -5.62
CA VAL A 31 -10.87 0.63 -5.34
C VAL A 31 -9.36 0.83 -5.42
N TYR A 32 -8.90 1.55 -6.44
CA TYR A 32 -7.51 1.89 -6.63
C TYR A 32 -6.95 2.72 -5.47
N MET A 33 -7.65 3.79 -5.05
CA MET A 33 -7.22 4.61 -3.92
C MET A 33 -7.09 3.80 -2.63
N VAL A 34 -8.03 2.88 -2.37
CA VAL A 34 -7.98 2.00 -1.19
C VAL A 34 -6.72 1.12 -1.26
N LEU A 35 -6.42 0.52 -2.42
CA LEU A 35 -5.24 -0.32 -2.59
C LEU A 35 -3.93 0.47 -2.45
N VAL A 36 -3.85 1.67 -3.02
CA VAL A 36 -2.68 2.56 -2.86
C VAL A 36 -2.49 2.92 -1.41
N PHE A 37 -3.57 3.26 -0.69
CA PHE A 37 -3.51 3.59 0.72
C PHE A 37 -2.97 2.42 1.56
N ILE A 38 -3.53 1.21 1.36
CA ILE A 38 -3.04 -0.01 2.01
C ILE A 38 -1.55 -0.22 1.71
N THR A 39 -1.15 -0.09 0.45
CA THR A 39 0.24 -0.30 0.02
C THR A 39 1.20 0.68 0.72
N ILE A 40 0.83 1.96 0.80
CA ILE A 40 1.63 2.98 1.50
C ILE A 40 1.70 2.68 3.00
N THR A 41 0.58 2.33 3.63
CA THR A 41 0.55 1.98 5.06
C THR A 41 1.43 0.78 5.36
N PHE A 42 1.35 -0.28 4.57
CA PHE A 42 2.19 -1.47 4.72
C PHE A 42 3.66 -1.15 4.47
N GLY A 43 3.96 -0.40 3.42
CA GLY A 43 5.32 0.08 3.14
C GLY A 43 5.88 0.87 4.33
N TRP A 44 5.09 1.80 4.88
CA TRP A 44 5.49 2.60 6.05
C TRP A 44 5.69 1.74 7.29
N PHE A 45 4.82 0.76 7.54
CA PHE A 45 4.92 -0.17 8.66
C PHE A 45 6.22 -0.98 8.61
N TYR A 46 6.54 -1.55 7.45
CA TYR A 46 7.78 -2.30 7.25
C TYR A 46 9.05 -1.44 7.37
N ILE A 47 8.98 -0.17 6.94
CA ILE A 47 10.12 0.75 7.04
C ILE A 47 10.35 1.21 8.48
N SER A 48 9.29 1.54 9.20
CA SER A 48 9.38 2.15 10.53
C SER A 48 9.95 1.20 11.57
N ASN A 49 9.80 -0.11 11.36
CA ASN A 49 10.37 -1.11 12.26
C ASN A 49 10.90 -2.32 11.47
N PRO A 50 12.14 -2.25 10.93
CA PRO A 50 12.70 -3.31 10.10
C PRO A 50 12.96 -4.62 10.86
N TYR A 51 12.92 -4.58 12.20
CA TYR A 51 13.05 -5.74 13.08
C TYR A 51 11.70 -6.18 13.66
N ALA A 52 10.59 -5.53 13.28
CA ALA A 52 9.27 -5.99 13.68
C ALA A 52 9.01 -7.40 13.13
N PRO A 53 8.25 -8.23 13.86
CA PRO A 53 7.72 -9.47 13.30
C PRO A 53 6.99 -9.16 12.00
N SER A 54 7.20 -10.01 10.98
CA SER A 54 6.58 -9.82 9.67
C SER A 54 5.06 -9.72 9.81
N PHE A 55 4.41 -9.03 8.87
CA PHE A 55 2.96 -8.93 8.88
C PHE A 55 2.28 -10.30 9.01
N SER A 56 2.82 -11.31 8.33
CA SER A 56 2.36 -12.70 8.44
C SER A 56 2.46 -13.24 9.87
N VAL A 57 3.55 -12.99 10.59
CA VAL A 57 3.70 -13.38 12.00
C VAL A 57 2.70 -12.63 12.88
N MET A 58 2.44 -11.35 12.60
CA MET A 58 1.45 -10.56 13.34
C MET A 58 0.02 -11.11 13.14
N VAL A 59 -0.34 -11.49 11.92
CA VAL A 59 -1.63 -12.12 11.60
C VAL A 59 -1.73 -13.50 12.24
N LEU A 60 -0.67 -14.31 12.19
CA LEU A 60 -0.63 -15.63 12.82
C LEU A 60 -0.83 -15.53 14.34
N LYS A 61 -0.17 -14.57 15.00
CA LYS A 61 -0.39 -14.28 16.43
C LYS A 61 -1.82 -13.84 16.73
N LEU A 62 -2.41 -12.99 15.87
CA LEU A 62 -3.82 -12.58 15.99
C LEU A 62 -4.79 -13.76 15.87
N LEU A 63 -4.44 -14.77 15.06
CA LEU A 63 -5.21 -16.00 14.88
C LEU A 63 -4.93 -17.06 15.96
N GLY A 64 -4.07 -16.76 16.95
CA GLY A 64 -3.75 -17.65 18.06
C GLY A 64 -2.63 -18.65 17.80
N PHE A 65 -1.90 -18.51 16.68
CA PHE A 65 -0.70 -19.29 16.44
C PHE A 65 0.50 -18.65 17.17
N GLU A 66 1.20 -19.43 18.00
CA GLU A 66 2.46 -19.02 18.61
C GLU A 66 3.60 -19.21 17.61
N VAL A 67 3.99 -18.11 16.95
CA VAL A 67 5.06 -18.03 15.95
C VAL A 67 6.12 -17.01 16.37
#